data_AF-A0A3P8V6X5-F1
#
_entry.id   AF-A0A3P8V6X5-F1
#
_cell.length_a   1.000
_cell.length_b   1.000
_cell.length_c   1.000
_cell.angle_alpha   90.00
_cell.angle_beta   90.00
_cell.angle_gamma   90.00
#
_symmetry.space_group_name_H-M   'P 1'
#
loop_
_entity.id
_entity.type
_entity.pdbx_description
1 polymer ?
#
loop_
_entity_poly.entity_id
_entity_poly.type
_entity_poly.pdbx_seq_one_letter_code
_entity_poly.pdbx_strand_id
1 'polypeptide(L)'
;KHKVVLEVIKKEAEDVPQHPLGIVFVTMKTETMANCILKDFNAVEHGSFFFGMEPQPSSHSQKLKVNKWRVKIAPHPQDLNW
;
A
#
# COMPACT_ATOMS: atom_id res chain seq x y z
N LYS A 1 -3.51 18.83 32.47
CA LYS A 1 -2.73 17.73 31.83
C LYS A 1 -3.51 17.08 30.68
N HIS A 2 -4.70 16.48 30.91
CA HIS A 2 -5.51 15.89 29.83
C HIS A 2 -5.89 16.83 28.67
N LYS A 3 -6.29 18.08 28.98
CA LYS A 3 -6.69 19.05 27.96
C LYS A 3 -5.57 19.38 26.96
N VAL A 4 -4.34 19.55 27.47
CA VAL A 4 -3.15 19.83 26.66
C VAL A 4 -2.83 18.66 25.73
N VAL A 5 -2.98 17.41 26.20
CA VAL A 5 -2.75 16.21 25.37
C VAL A 5 -3.75 16.14 24.21
N LEU A 6 -5.03 16.45 24.46
CA LEU A 6 -6.05 16.46 23.40
C LEU A 6 -5.79 17.55 22.35
N GLU A 7 -5.30 18.72 22.76
CA GLU A 7 -4.93 19.80 21.85
C GLU A 7 -3.75 19.42 20.95
N VAL A 8 -2.74 18.74 21.51
CA VAL A 8 -1.60 18.21 20.74
C VAL A 8 -2.07 17.15 19.73
N ILE A 9 -2.90 16.19 20.15
CA ILE A 9 -3.42 15.14 19.25
C ILE A 9 -4.22 15.73 18.09
N LYS A 10 -5.05 16.76 18.35
CA LYS A 10 -5.83 17.44 17.30
C LYS A 10 -4.93 18.12 16.29
N LYS A 11 -3.93 18.86 16.77
CA LYS A 11 -2.96 19.55 15.91
C LYS A 11 -2.18 18.54 15.06
N GLU A 12 -1.77 17.43 15.65
CA GLU A 12 -1.06 16.37 14.93
C GLU A 12 -1.96 15.75 13.84
N ALA A 13 -3.23 15.45 14.17
CA ALA A 13 -4.18 14.88 13.22
C ALA A 13 -4.45 15.79 12.00
N GLU A 14 -4.34 17.10 12.16
CA GLU A 14 -4.44 18.08 11.07
C GLU A 14 -3.18 18.09 10.18
N ASP A 15 -2.03 17.70 10.73
CA ASP A 15 -0.74 17.69 10.03
C ASP A 15 -0.45 16.37 9.29
N VAL A 16 -0.95 15.23 9.82
CA VAL A 16 -0.77 13.89 9.22
C VAL A 16 -1.01 13.84 7.70
N PRO A 17 -2.07 14.46 7.13
CA PRO A 17 -2.31 14.42 5.68
C PRO A 17 -1.19 15.04 4.83
N GLN A 18 -0.37 15.92 5.40
CA GLN A 18 0.77 16.55 4.71
C GLN A 18 1.98 15.62 4.60
N HIS A 19 2.00 14.52 5.36
CA HIS A 19 3.13 13.60 5.48
C HIS A 19 2.73 12.14 5.16
N PRO A 20 2.37 11.83 3.90
CA PRO A 20 1.97 10.48 3.52
C PRO A 20 3.16 9.49 3.58
N LEU A 21 2.94 8.32 4.18
CA LEU A 21 3.96 7.28 4.29
C LEU A 21 4.23 6.51 2.98
N GLY A 22 3.42 6.73 1.94
CA GLY A 22 3.54 6.02 0.66
C GLY A 22 3.16 4.53 0.73
N ILE A 23 2.44 4.12 1.79
CA ILE A 23 1.93 2.76 2.00
C ILE A 23 0.43 2.81 2.27
N VAL A 24 -0.28 1.76 1.86
CA VAL A 24 -1.71 1.59 2.13
C VAL A 24 -2.02 0.11 2.37
N PHE A 25 -3.00 -0.16 3.23
CA PHE A 25 -3.59 -1.50 3.39
C PHE A 25 -4.92 -1.54 2.63
N VAL A 26 -5.14 -2.59 1.84
CA VAL A 26 -6.35 -2.76 1.05
C VAL A 26 -6.97 -4.11 1.35
N THR A 27 -8.25 -4.12 1.71
CA THR A 27 -9.03 -5.33 1.95
C THR A 27 -9.88 -5.66 0.73
N MET A 28 -9.82 -6.91 0.28
CA MET A 28 -10.65 -7.41 -0.83
C MET A 28 -11.86 -8.17 -0.29
N LYS A 29 -12.93 -8.25 -1.09
CA LYS A 29 -14.16 -8.98 -0.72
C LYS A 29 -13.93 -10.48 -0.57
N THR A 30 -13.03 -11.04 -1.37
CA THR A 30 -12.71 -12.47 -1.35
C THR A 30 -11.20 -12.68 -1.42
N GLU A 31 -10.75 -13.81 -0.91
CA GLU A 31 -9.36 -14.22 -0.98
C GLU A 31 -8.88 -14.37 -2.43
N THR A 32 -9.74 -14.90 -3.31
CA THR A 32 -9.44 -15.05 -4.73
C THR A 32 -9.07 -13.72 -5.40
N MET A 33 -9.79 -12.63 -5.08
CA MET A 33 -9.46 -11.30 -5.62
C MET A 33 -8.09 -10.81 -5.16
N ALA A 34 -7.77 -10.99 -3.87
CA ALA A 34 -6.47 -10.64 -3.32
C ALA A 34 -5.35 -11.46 -3.97
N ASN A 35 -5.57 -12.77 -4.14
CA ASN A 35 -4.62 -13.68 -4.79
C ASN A 35 -4.41 -13.34 -6.27
N CYS A 36 -5.45 -12.92 -7.00
CA CYS A 36 -5.30 -12.47 -8.39
C CYS A 36 -4.36 -11.26 -8.49
N ILE A 37 -4.57 -10.25 -7.65
CA ILE A 37 -3.72 -9.04 -7.63
C ILE A 37 -2.30 -9.38 -7.20
N LEU A 38 -2.13 -10.21 -6.16
CA LEU A 38 -0.81 -10.62 -5.70
C LEU A 38 -0.03 -11.34 -6.80
N LYS A 39 -0.67 -12.24 -7.55
CA LYS A 39 -0.04 -12.96 -8.67
C LYS A 39 0.37 -12.00 -9.78
N ASP A 40 -0.50 -11.06 -10.15
CA ASP A 40 -0.22 -10.09 -11.20
C ASP A 40 1.00 -9.22 -10.87
N PHE A 41 1.05 -8.67 -9.65
CA PHE A 41 2.15 -7.81 -9.23
C PHE A 41 3.45 -8.58 -8.91
N ASN A 42 3.37 -9.85 -8.50
CA ASN A 42 4.54 -10.68 -8.22
C ASN A 42 5.08 -11.43 -9.44
N ALA A 43 4.30 -11.60 -10.52
CA ALA A 43 4.77 -12.19 -11.77
C ALA A 43 5.96 -11.43 -12.38
N VAL A 44 6.12 -10.16 -11.97
CA VAL A 44 7.17 -9.23 -12.36
C VAL A 44 8.52 -9.51 -11.65
N GLU A 45 8.54 -10.20 -10.51
CA GLU A 45 9.76 -10.41 -9.68
C GLU A 45 10.49 -11.75 -9.95
N HIS A 46 10.69 -12.14 -11.21
CA HIS A 46 11.58 -13.27 -11.54
C HIS A 46 13.03 -12.82 -11.81
N GLY A 47 13.78 -12.64 -10.72
CA GLY A 47 15.24 -12.51 -10.75
C GLY A 47 15.75 -11.17 -11.28
N SER A 48 17.05 -10.94 -11.17
CA SER A 48 17.81 -9.73 -11.55
C SER A 48 17.79 -9.38 -13.05
N PHE A 49 16.80 -9.88 -13.78
CA PHE A 49 16.50 -9.57 -15.15
C PHE A 49 15.05 -9.07 -15.19
N PHE A 50 14.86 -7.75 -15.17
CA PHE A 50 13.57 -7.13 -15.40
C PHE A 50 13.12 -7.44 -16.84
N PHE A 51 12.54 -8.62 -17.06
CA PHE A 51 11.92 -8.98 -18.33
C PHE A 51 10.59 -8.23 -18.49
N GLY A 52 10.60 -6.89 -18.42
CA GLY A 52 9.59 -5.98 -18.95
C GLY A 52 8.11 -6.25 -18.67
N MET A 53 7.76 -7.14 -17.74
CA MET A 53 6.39 -7.54 -17.49
C MET A 53 5.81 -6.51 -16.53
N GLU A 54 4.93 -5.66 -17.03
CA GLU A 54 4.17 -4.75 -16.17
C GLU A 54 2.95 -5.48 -15.62
N PRO A 55 2.46 -5.12 -14.41
CA PRO A 55 1.16 -5.57 -13.93
C PRO A 55 0.08 -5.29 -14.97
N GLN A 56 -1.02 -6.05 -14.94
CA GLN A 56 -2.11 -5.97 -15.89
C GLN A 56 -2.49 -4.50 -16.16
N PRO A 57 -2.42 -4.03 -17.43
CA PRO A 57 -2.67 -2.64 -17.74
C PRO A 57 -4.15 -2.29 -17.59
N SER A 58 -4.41 -1.04 -17.20
CA SER A 58 -5.72 -0.43 -17.09
C SER A 58 -5.66 1.01 -17.58
N SER A 59 -6.82 1.64 -17.78
CA SER A 59 -6.92 3.06 -18.12
C SER A 59 -6.26 4.01 -17.11
N HIS A 60 -5.92 3.53 -15.91
CA HIS A 60 -5.30 4.30 -14.85
C HIS A 60 -3.83 3.94 -14.58
N SER A 61 -3.31 2.86 -15.19
CA SER A 61 -2.00 2.29 -14.83
C SER A 61 -0.85 3.28 -15.00
N GLN A 62 -0.85 4.08 -16.07
CA GLN A 62 0.16 5.11 -16.32
C GLN A 62 0.10 6.26 -15.29
N LYS A 63 -1.11 6.73 -14.98
CA LYS A 63 -1.33 7.82 -14.00
C LYS A 63 -0.89 7.39 -12.60
N LEU A 64 -1.17 6.14 -12.24
CA LEU A 64 -0.85 5.56 -10.92
C LEU A 64 0.57 5.00 -10.84
N LYS A 65 1.28 4.86 -11.97
CA LYS A 65 2.64 4.29 -12.08
C LYS A 65 2.72 2.93 -11.38
N VAL A 66 1.77 2.03 -11.70
CA VAL A 66 1.60 0.73 -11.02
C VAL A 66 2.84 -0.16 -11.08
N ASN A 67 3.70 0.03 -12.10
CA ASN A 67 5.00 -0.63 -12.22
C ASN A 67 6.01 -0.27 -11.11
N LYS A 68 5.73 0.75 -10.28
CA LYS A 68 6.55 1.13 -9.12
C LYS A 68 6.01 0.59 -7.79
N TRP A 69 4.87 -0.11 -7.81
CA TRP A 69 4.21 -0.57 -6.61
C TRP A 69 4.79 -1.92 -6.19
N ARG A 70 4.89 -2.13 -4.87
CA ARG A 70 5.21 -3.44 -4.29
C ARG A 70 3.98 -3.92 -3.54
N VAL A 71 3.46 -5.08 -3.91
CA VAL A 71 2.24 -5.66 -3.33
C VAL A 71 2.61 -6.92 -2.56
N LYS A 72 2.19 -7.00 -1.30
CA LYS A 72 2.41 -8.16 -0.43
C LYS A 72 1.17 -8.41 0.42
N ILE A 73 1.05 -9.63 0.94
CA ILE A 73 0.06 -9.95 1.96
C ILE A 73 0.35 -9.11 3.20
N ALA A 74 -0.68 -8.45 3.73
CA ALA A 74 -0.56 -7.67 4.95
C ALA A 74 -0.31 -8.60 6.15
N PRO A 75 0.66 -8.29 7.02
CA PRO A 75 0.83 -9.00 8.28
C PRO A 75 -0.37 -8.77 9.20
N HIS A 76 -0.50 -9.59 10.23
CA HIS A 76 -1.52 -9.37 11.25
C HIS A 76 -1.26 -8.00 11.93
N PRO A 77 -2.29 -7.24 12.34
CA PRO A 77 -2.10 -5.91 12.92
C PRO A 77 -1.21 -5.86 14.17
N GLN A 78 -1.09 -6.98 14.90
CA GLN A 78 -0.23 -7.12 16.07
C GLN A 78 1.25 -7.36 15.73
N ASP A 79 1.54 -7.77 14.50
CA ASP A 79 2.90 -8.01 14.01
C ASP A 79 3.50 -6.76 13.33
N LEU A 80 2.75 -5.65 13.31
CA LEU A 80 3.20 -4.37 12.76
C LEU A 80 3.86 -3.51 13.84
N ASN A 81 5.04 -2.98 13.51
CA ASN A 81 5.64 -1.87 14.24
C ASN A 81 5.28 -0.56 13.51
N TRP A 82 4.38 0.22 14.08
CA TRP A 82 3.79 1.44 13.49
C TRP A 82 4.72 2.65 13.59
#